data_AF-A0A7S1FY40-F1
#
_entry.id   AF-A0A7S1FY40-F1
#
_cell.length_a   1.000
_cell.length_b   1.000
_cell.length_c   1.000
_cell.angle_alpha   90.00
_cell.angle_beta   90.00
_cell.angle_gamma   90.00
#
_symmetry.space_group_name_H-M   'P 1'
#
loop_
_entity.id
_entity.type
_entity.pdbx_description
1 polymer ?
#
loop_
_entity_poly.entity_id
_entity_poly.type
_entity_poly.pdbx_seq_one_letter_code
_entity_poly.pdbx_strand_id
1 'polypeptide(L)'
;DPVATVADAISLTGCGAGPGLIDGAAVLAHSIHANSYPRLPSSRYGAKLYALIHPEAAACAEPLRHLGYEPLVRPTPVEPEAIRGRFLREHVAKTGCCGEKEFVKLWAYALTEHPIAVHLDLDYLVLRPLDDLFDAMMAGEGGKGVLYEKI
;
A
#
# COMPACT_ATOMS: atom_id res chain seq x y z
N ASP A 1 12.36 5.47 19.07
CA ASP A 1 11.02 5.06 18.64
C ASP A 1 10.49 6.04 17.60
N PRO A 2 9.77 5.56 16.57
CA PRO A 2 9.23 6.42 15.54
C PRO A 2 8.04 7.24 16.07
N VAL A 3 7.75 8.37 15.43
CA VAL A 3 6.56 9.20 15.67
C VAL A 3 5.28 8.41 15.42
N ALA A 4 5.27 7.61 14.35
CA ALA A 4 4.20 6.67 14.03
C ALA A 4 4.74 5.55 13.14
N THR A 5 4.00 4.44 13.08
CA THR A 5 4.23 3.38 12.10
C THR A 5 3.21 3.50 10.98
N VAL A 6 3.68 3.69 9.75
CA VAL A 6 2.87 3.76 8.53
C VAL A 6 2.51 2.35 8.06
N ALA A 7 1.28 2.16 7.60
CA ALA A 7 0.87 0.93 6.92
C ALA A 7 1.20 1.03 5.43
N ASP A 8 2.27 0.36 4.99
CA ASP A 8 2.63 0.26 3.58
C ASP A 8 2.01 -1.02 2.98
N ALA A 9 1.03 -0.84 2.11
CA ALA A 9 0.23 -1.92 1.54
C ALA A 9 0.53 -2.15 0.06
N ILE A 10 0.62 -3.42 -0.33
CA ILE A 10 0.61 -3.87 -1.73
C ILE A 10 -0.68 -4.65 -2.02
N SER A 11 -0.99 -4.91 -3.29
CA SER A 11 -2.14 -5.74 -3.67
C SER A 11 -1.78 -6.87 -4.63
N LEU A 12 -2.38 -8.04 -4.41
CA LEU A 12 -2.29 -9.20 -5.31
C LEU A 12 -3.70 -9.62 -5.74
N THR A 13 -3.95 -9.65 -7.05
CA THR A 13 -5.28 -9.96 -7.62
C THR A 13 -5.35 -11.36 -8.24
N GLY A 14 -4.21 -11.96 -8.61
CA GLY A 14 -4.09 -13.35 -9.03
C GLY A 14 -2.64 -13.83 -9.03
N CYS A 15 -2.44 -15.13 -9.26
CA CYS A 15 -1.09 -15.74 -9.34
C CYS A 15 -0.42 -15.62 -10.72
N GLY A 16 -1.05 -14.91 -11.65
CA GLY A 16 -0.68 -14.86 -13.08
C GLY A 16 0.49 -13.94 -13.43
N ALA A 17 1.12 -13.29 -12.46
CA ALA A 17 2.38 -12.58 -12.70
C ALA A 17 3.52 -13.55 -12.40
N GLY A 18 4.39 -13.78 -13.39
CA GLY A 18 5.54 -14.67 -13.27
C GLY A 18 6.54 -14.26 -12.16
N PRO A 19 7.78 -14.78 -12.18
CA PRO A 19 8.76 -14.59 -11.10
C PRO A 19 8.97 -13.12 -10.64
N GLY A 20 8.71 -12.15 -11.51
CA GLY A 20 8.83 -10.72 -11.20
C GLY A 20 7.91 -10.16 -10.12
N LEU A 21 6.80 -10.83 -9.75
CA LEU A 21 5.92 -10.33 -8.68
C LEU A 21 6.63 -10.34 -7.32
N ILE A 22 7.22 -11.49 -6.98
CA ILE A 22 7.92 -11.65 -5.70
C ILE A 22 9.18 -10.79 -5.67
N ASP A 23 9.89 -10.68 -6.80
CA ASP A 23 11.05 -9.79 -6.93
C ASP A 23 10.65 -8.33 -6.73
N GLY A 24 9.56 -7.87 -7.36
CA GLY A 24 9.02 -6.52 -7.17
C GLY A 24 8.63 -6.25 -5.71
N ALA A 25 7.94 -7.19 -5.09
CA ALA A 25 7.57 -7.09 -3.67
C ALA A 25 8.79 -7.02 -2.75
N ALA A 26 9.85 -7.78 -3.06
CA ALA A 26 11.10 -7.79 -2.30
C ALA A 26 11.87 -6.47 -2.46
N VAL A 27 11.98 -5.96 -3.69
CA VAL A 27 12.62 -4.66 -3.99
C VAL A 27 11.88 -3.53 -3.30
N LEU A 28 10.55 -3.51 -3.40
CA LEU A 28 9.72 -2.48 -2.77
C LEU A 28 9.86 -2.53 -1.24
N ALA A 29 9.70 -3.70 -0.62
CA ALA A 29 9.88 -3.90 0.82
C ALA A 29 11.25 -3.43 1.32
N HIS A 30 12.31 -3.77 0.57
CA HIS A 30 13.66 -3.31 0.88
C HIS A 30 13.76 -1.79 0.83
N SER A 31 13.21 -1.17 -0.21
CA SER A 31 13.29 0.29 -0.42
C SER A 31 12.52 1.09 0.64
N ILE A 32 11.36 0.59 1.07
CA ILE A 32 10.57 1.17 2.17
C ILE A 32 11.38 1.11 3.46
N HIS A 33 11.85 -0.08 3.85
CA HIS A 33 12.64 -0.24 5.06
C HIS A 33 13.95 0.57 5.01
N ALA A 34 14.63 0.64 3.87
CA ALA A 34 15.86 1.42 3.72
C ALA A 34 15.66 2.93 3.96
N ASN A 35 14.42 3.42 3.83
CA ASN A 35 14.05 4.82 3.99
C ASN A 35 13.15 5.09 5.21
N SER A 36 13.00 4.12 6.11
CA SER A 36 12.14 4.20 7.30
C SER A 36 12.92 3.86 8.59
N TYR A 37 12.41 4.31 9.73
CA TYR A 37 12.87 3.88 11.04
C TYR A 37 12.62 2.37 11.25
N PRO A 38 13.52 1.62 11.92
CA PRO A 38 14.78 2.03 12.53
C PRO A 38 15.99 1.98 11.59
N ARG A 39 15.84 1.44 10.38
CA ARG A 39 16.97 1.17 9.48
C ARG A 39 17.60 2.47 8.95
N LEU A 40 16.80 3.51 8.76
CA LEU A 40 17.27 4.88 8.59
C LEU A 40 16.93 5.70 9.86
N PRO A 41 17.86 5.86 10.80
CA PRO A 41 17.59 6.55 12.07
C PRO A 41 17.18 8.02 11.95
N SER A 42 17.44 8.65 10.80
CA SER A 42 17.01 10.02 10.52
C SER A 42 15.55 10.13 10.06
N SER A 43 14.93 9.02 9.63
CA SER A 43 13.48 9.00 9.39
C SER A 43 12.75 8.90 10.73
N ARG A 44 11.66 9.66 10.85
CA ARG A 44 10.80 9.71 12.03
C ARG A 44 9.69 8.67 11.99
N TYR A 45 9.44 8.04 10.84
CA TYR A 45 8.33 7.11 10.66
C TYR A 45 8.83 5.68 10.51
N GLY A 46 8.19 4.76 11.22
CA GLY A 46 8.37 3.32 11.00
C GLY A 46 7.46 2.83 9.88
N ALA A 47 7.75 1.65 9.35
CA ALA A 47 6.93 1.00 8.33
C ALA A 47 6.42 -0.36 8.83
N LYS A 48 5.17 -0.69 8.51
CA LYS A 48 4.61 -2.03 8.63
C LYS A 48 4.04 -2.43 7.28
N LEU A 49 4.53 -3.55 6.76
CA LEU A 49 4.19 -4.02 5.44
C LEU A 49 2.93 -4.88 5.46
N TYR A 50 1.98 -4.61 4.57
CA TYR A 50 0.73 -5.36 4.40
C TYR A 50 0.57 -5.83 2.95
N ALA A 51 0.02 -7.02 2.75
CA ALA A 51 -0.35 -7.51 1.43
C ALA A 51 -1.86 -7.77 1.35
N LEU A 52 -2.58 -6.93 0.62
CA LEU A 52 -4.01 -7.07 0.34
C LEU A 52 -4.22 -8.09 -0.78
N ILE A 53 -4.69 -9.28 -0.42
CA ILE A 53 -4.69 -10.44 -1.32
C ILE A 53 -6.13 -10.79 -1.69
N HIS A 54 -6.45 -10.71 -2.98
CA HIS A 54 -7.70 -11.26 -3.49
C HIS A 54 -7.74 -12.78 -3.27
N PRO A 55 -8.89 -13.42 -2.97
CA PRO A 55 -8.96 -14.87 -2.72
C PRO A 55 -8.33 -15.73 -3.82
N GLU A 56 -8.40 -15.29 -5.08
CA GLU A 56 -7.79 -15.98 -6.22
C GLU A 56 -6.24 -15.93 -6.23
N ALA A 57 -5.63 -15.03 -5.47
CA ALA A 57 -4.18 -14.94 -5.29
C ALA A 57 -3.69 -15.60 -4.00
N ALA A 58 -4.58 -16.13 -3.16
CA ALA A 58 -4.20 -16.67 -1.84
C ALA A 58 -3.16 -17.79 -1.93
N ALA A 59 -3.25 -18.64 -2.97
CA ALA A 59 -2.35 -19.79 -3.14
C ALA A 59 -0.88 -19.41 -3.41
N CYS A 60 -0.61 -18.18 -3.89
CA CYS A 60 0.74 -17.72 -4.23
C CYS A 60 1.26 -16.62 -3.28
N ALA A 61 0.52 -16.30 -2.21
CA ALA A 61 0.88 -15.21 -1.30
C ALA A 61 1.90 -15.61 -0.22
N GLU A 62 2.14 -16.91 0.00
CA GLU A 62 3.02 -17.38 1.08
C GLU A 62 4.43 -16.77 1.06
N PRO A 63 5.11 -16.62 -0.11
CA PRO A 63 6.44 -16.00 -0.15
C PRO A 63 6.49 -14.56 0.40
N LEU A 64 5.37 -13.81 0.38
CA LEU A 64 5.31 -12.45 0.89
C LEU A 64 5.54 -12.38 2.41
N ARG A 65 5.15 -13.43 3.16
CA ARG A 65 5.41 -13.51 4.60
C ARG A 65 6.91 -13.50 4.89
N HIS A 66 7.70 -14.19 4.07
CA HIS A 66 9.16 -14.22 4.22
C HIS A 66 9.82 -12.87 3.92
N LEU A 67 9.13 -11.99 3.19
CA LEU A 67 9.57 -10.62 2.91
C LEU A 67 9.11 -9.62 3.99
N GLY A 68 8.36 -10.06 5.00
CA GLY A 68 7.89 -9.24 6.10
C GLY A 68 6.50 -8.62 5.89
N TYR A 69 5.79 -8.97 4.81
CA TYR A 69 4.40 -8.54 4.62
C TYR A 69 3.46 -9.34 5.52
N GLU A 70 2.49 -8.66 6.12
CA GLU A 70 1.32 -9.26 6.74
C GLU A 70 0.23 -9.51 5.69
N PRO A 71 -0.08 -10.77 5.33
CA PRO A 71 -1.07 -11.07 4.31
C PRO A 71 -2.50 -10.91 4.85
N LEU A 72 -3.31 -10.13 4.14
CA LEU A 72 -4.71 -9.88 4.41
C LEU A 72 -5.55 -10.35 3.22
N VAL A 73 -6.10 -11.56 3.30
CA VAL A 73 -7.00 -12.07 2.25
C VAL A 73 -8.35 -11.36 2.34
N ARG A 74 -8.75 -10.66 1.28
CA ARG A 74 -9.98 -9.87 1.22
C ARG A 74 -10.61 -9.92 -0.18
N PRO A 75 -11.94 -10.07 -0.30
CA PRO A 75 -12.62 -10.03 -1.59
C PRO A 75 -12.63 -8.62 -2.18
N THR A 76 -12.99 -8.51 -3.45
CA THR A 76 -13.30 -7.21 -4.08
C THR A 76 -14.41 -6.50 -3.28
N PRO A 77 -14.18 -5.29 -2.75
CA PRO A 77 -15.13 -4.63 -1.84
C PRO A 77 -16.31 -3.97 -2.55
N VAL A 78 -16.25 -3.85 -3.89
CA VAL A 78 -17.27 -3.17 -4.70
C VAL A 78 -17.66 -4.06 -5.87
N GLU A 79 -18.92 -4.48 -5.89
CA GLU A 79 -19.51 -5.17 -7.02
C GLU A 79 -19.67 -4.19 -8.20
N PRO A 80 -19.28 -4.55 -9.44
CA PRO A 80 -19.41 -3.68 -10.60
C PRO A 80 -20.81 -3.09 -10.77
N GLU A 81 -21.85 -3.88 -10.47
CA GLU A 81 -23.26 -3.50 -10.58
C GLU A 81 -23.64 -2.31 -9.68
N ALA A 82 -22.96 -2.17 -8.54
CA ALA A 82 -23.17 -1.10 -7.56
C ALA A 82 -22.49 0.23 -7.96
N ILE A 83 -21.63 0.22 -8.98
CA ILE A 83 -20.93 1.41 -9.46
C ILE A 83 -21.92 2.37 -10.14
N ARG A 84 -21.96 3.61 -9.64
CA ARG A 84 -22.73 4.69 -10.27
C ARG A 84 -22.06 5.11 -11.58
N GLY A 85 -22.86 5.24 -12.64
CA GLY A 85 -22.39 5.59 -13.97
C GLY A 85 -22.26 4.37 -14.87
N ARG A 86 -23.09 4.32 -15.93
CA ARG A 86 -23.17 3.20 -16.87
C ARG A 86 -21.81 2.84 -17.47
N PHE A 87 -21.04 3.85 -17.87
CA PHE A 87 -19.74 3.66 -18.48
C PHE A 87 -18.80 2.88 -17.57
N LEU A 88 -18.60 3.31 -16.32
CA LEU A 88 -17.68 2.65 -15.39
C LEU A 88 -18.09 1.19 -15.12
N ARG A 89 -19.37 0.96 -14.83
CA ARG A 89 -19.92 -0.38 -14.58
C ARG A 89 -19.67 -1.35 -15.73
N GLU A 90 -19.82 -0.90 -16.98
CA GLU A 90 -19.67 -1.77 -18.16
C GLU A 90 -18.20 -2.02 -18.57
N HIS A 91 -17.26 -1.19 -18.09
CA HIS A 91 -15.87 -1.18 -18.57
C HIS A 91 -14.85 -1.62 -17.52
N VAL A 92 -15.13 -1.47 -16.21
CA VAL A 92 -14.15 -1.76 -15.15
C VAL A 92 -13.62 -3.19 -15.22
N ALA A 93 -14.48 -4.18 -15.42
CA ALA A 93 -14.10 -5.58 -15.47
C ALA A 93 -13.20 -5.94 -16.69
N LYS A 94 -13.18 -5.07 -17.69
CA LYS A 94 -12.42 -5.23 -18.93
C LYS A 94 -11.17 -4.35 -18.99
N THR A 95 -10.89 -3.60 -17.93
CA THR A 95 -9.81 -2.61 -17.91
C THR A 95 -8.56 -3.19 -17.23
N GLY A 96 -7.40 -2.95 -17.85
CA GLY A 96 -6.10 -3.35 -17.32
C GLY A 96 -5.87 -4.86 -17.28
N CYS A 97 -4.93 -5.28 -16.43
CA CYS A 97 -4.58 -6.70 -16.27
C CYS A 97 -5.63 -7.51 -15.50
N CYS A 98 -6.42 -6.82 -14.67
CA CYS A 98 -6.95 -7.41 -13.46
C CYS A 98 -8.40 -6.98 -13.16
N GLY A 99 -8.97 -6.07 -13.96
CA GLY A 99 -10.37 -5.69 -13.91
C GLY A 99 -10.81 -5.14 -12.56
N GLU A 100 -12.01 -5.51 -12.13
CA GLU A 100 -12.61 -5.11 -10.86
C GLU A 100 -11.81 -5.58 -9.63
N LYS A 101 -10.98 -6.62 -9.77
CA LYS A 101 -10.15 -7.13 -8.66
C LYS A 101 -9.13 -6.11 -8.18
N GLU A 102 -8.78 -5.13 -9.01
CA GLU A 102 -7.98 -3.97 -8.60
C GLU A 102 -8.60 -3.19 -7.43
N PHE A 103 -9.91 -3.27 -7.22
CA PHE A 103 -10.54 -2.64 -6.07
C PHE A 103 -10.15 -3.27 -4.73
N VAL A 104 -9.45 -4.41 -4.71
CA VAL A 104 -8.86 -4.93 -3.47
C VAL A 104 -7.95 -3.88 -2.80
N LYS A 105 -7.35 -2.96 -3.57
CA LYS A 105 -6.56 -1.82 -3.08
C LYS A 105 -7.34 -0.93 -2.10
N LEU A 106 -8.66 -0.85 -2.25
CA LEU A 106 -9.52 -0.05 -1.37
C LEU A 106 -9.54 -0.57 0.07
N TRP A 107 -9.13 -1.82 0.32
CA TRP A 107 -8.96 -2.30 1.69
C TRP A 107 -7.84 -1.59 2.47
N ALA A 108 -6.98 -0.81 1.81
CA ALA A 108 -6.05 0.08 2.50
C ALA A 108 -6.77 1.09 3.40
N TYR A 109 -7.98 1.55 3.03
CA TYR A 109 -8.80 2.42 3.88
C TYR A 109 -9.26 1.75 5.19
N ALA A 110 -9.19 0.42 5.28
CA ALA A 110 -9.56 -0.32 6.49
C ALA A 110 -8.39 -0.53 7.47
N LEU A 111 -7.16 -0.13 7.12
CA LEU A 111 -5.97 -0.21 7.98
C LEU A 111 -5.95 0.92 9.03
N THR A 112 -7.07 1.07 9.72
CA THR A 112 -7.38 2.19 10.63
C THR A 112 -6.61 2.15 11.95
N GLU A 113 -5.90 1.05 12.24
CA GLU A 113 -4.99 0.96 13.38
C GLU A 113 -3.70 1.78 13.17
N HIS A 114 -3.47 2.26 11.94
CA HIS A 114 -2.38 3.15 11.58
C HIS A 114 -2.92 4.55 11.28
N PRO A 115 -2.20 5.62 11.67
CA PRO A 115 -2.62 6.99 11.34
C PRO A 115 -2.48 7.29 9.85
N ILE A 116 -1.59 6.56 9.15
CA ILE A 116 -1.37 6.68 7.71
C ILE A 116 -1.31 5.27 7.12
N ALA A 117 -2.04 5.07 6.02
CA ALA A 117 -1.88 3.94 5.12
C ALA A 117 -1.49 4.43 3.73
N VAL A 118 -0.45 3.84 3.15
CA VAL A 118 0.02 4.08 1.79
C VAL A 118 -0.14 2.79 1.01
N HIS A 119 -0.91 2.82 -0.07
CA HIS A 119 -0.92 1.73 -1.03
C HIS A 119 0.06 2.04 -2.16
N LEU A 120 0.97 1.11 -2.45
CA LEU A 120 1.94 1.20 -3.54
C LEU A 120 1.80 -0.01 -4.46
N ASP A 121 1.86 0.24 -5.77
CA ASP A 121 1.98 -0.84 -6.75
C ASP A 121 3.41 -1.41 -6.73
N LEU A 122 3.55 -2.66 -7.18
CA LEU A 122 4.81 -3.41 -7.13
C LEU A 122 5.89 -2.92 -8.10
N ASP A 123 5.54 -1.99 -8.98
CA ASP A 123 6.44 -1.33 -9.94
C ASP A 123 6.97 0.03 -9.43
N TYR A 124 6.79 0.33 -8.14
CA TYR A 124 7.35 1.52 -7.48
C TYR A 124 8.63 1.21 -6.69
N LEU A 125 9.38 2.27 -6.41
CA LEU A 125 10.57 2.24 -5.57
C LEU A 125 10.63 3.49 -4.69
N VAL A 126 10.87 3.31 -3.40
CA VAL A 126 11.08 4.42 -2.46
C VAL A 126 12.57 4.77 -2.42
N LEU A 127 12.92 5.96 -2.91
CA LEU A 127 14.32 6.40 -3.03
C LEU A 127 14.79 7.30 -1.89
N ARG A 128 13.86 7.93 -1.18
CA ARG A 128 14.11 8.84 -0.06
C ARG A 128 12.99 8.69 0.97
N PRO A 129 13.22 9.09 2.23
CA PRO A 129 12.17 9.10 3.24
C PRO A 129 10.98 9.94 2.80
N LEU A 130 9.77 9.45 3.10
CA LEU A 130 8.51 10.14 2.83
C LEU A 130 8.07 11.00 4.02
N ASP A 131 8.97 11.28 4.96
CA ASP A 131 8.72 12.04 6.19
C ASP A 131 7.96 13.36 5.96
N ASP A 132 8.36 14.17 4.97
CA ASP A 132 7.69 15.45 4.68
C ASP A 132 6.25 15.26 4.19
N LEU A 133 6.00 14.18 3.43
CA LEU A 133 4.66 13.81 3.00
C LEU A 133 3.81 13.38 4.20
N PHE A 134 4.36 12.53 5.06
CA PHE A 134 3.67 12.04 6.25
C PHE A 134 3.38 13.15 7.26
N ASP A 135 4.30 14.10 7.44
CA ASP A 135 4.05 15.32 8.20
C ASP A 135 2.87 16.11 7.66
N ALA A 136 2.82 16.31 6.33
CA ALA A 136 1.74 17.05 5.69
C ALA A 136 0.39 16.34 5.86
N MET A 137 0.36 15.01 5.81
CA MET A 137 -0.84 14.21 6.06
C MET A 137 -1.31 14.34 7.52
N MET A 138 -0.39 14.31 8.50
CA MET A 138 -0.72 14.42 9.92
C MET A 138 -1.08 15.85 10.36
N ALA A 139 -0.54 16.88 9.69
CA ALA A 139 -0.80 18.28 10.03
C ALA A 139 -2.29 18.65 9.89
N GLY A 140 -3.03 17.98 9.01
CA GLY A 140 -4.47 18.17 8.80
C GLY A 140 -5.37 17.77 9.96
N GLU A 141 -4.88 16.98 10.93
CA GLU A 141 -5.69 16.44 12.03
C GLU A 141 -5.74 17.33 13.30
N GLY A 142 -5.15 18.54 13.27
CA GLY A 142 -5.24 19.51 14.38
C GLY A 142 -3.93 20.20 14.77
N GLY A 143 -2.88 20.08 13.97
CA GLY A 143 -1.65 20.82 14.17
C GLY A 143 -1.77 22.23 13.62
N LYS A 144 -1.78 23.26 14.48
CA LYS A 144 -1.35 24.60 14.06
C LYS A 144 -0.02 24.43 13.35
N GLY A 145 -0.01 24.68 12.04
CA GLY A 145 1.17 24.52 11.21
C GLY A 145 2.34 25.23 11.85
N VAL A 146 3.38 24.47 12.16
CA VAL A 146 4.72 25.04 12.10
C VAL A 146 4.99 25.19 10.62
N LEU A 147 4.56 26.34 10.07
CA LEU A 147 5.13 26.85 8.83
C LEU A 147 6.63 26.79 9.03
N TYR A 148 7.31 25.96 8.23
CA TYR A 148 8.75 26.01 8.12
C TYR A 148 9.12 27.44 7.74
N GLU A 149 9.64 28.20 8.70
CA GLU A 149 10.30 29.46 8.39
C GLU A 149 11.57 29.13 7.61
N LYS A 150 11.57 29.60 6.36
CA LYS A 150 12.74 29.94 5.52
C LYS A 150 13.72 28.82 5.17
N ILE A 151 13.74 28.52 3.88
CA ILE A 151 14.98 28.63 3.10
C ILE A 151 14.78 29.76 2.10
#